data_AF-A0A920IWS5-F1
#
_entry.id   AF-A0A920IWS5-F1
#
_cell.length_a   1.000
_cell.length_b   1.000
_cell.length_c   1.000
_cell.angle_alpha   90.00
_cell.angle_beta   90.00
_cell.angle_gamma   90.00
#
_symmetry.space_group_name_H-M   'P 1'
#
loop_
_entity.id
_entity.type
_entity.pdbx_description
1 polymer ?
#
loop_
_entity_poly.entity_id
_entity_poly.type
_entity_poly.pdbx_seq_one_letter_code
_entity_poly.pdbx_strand_id
1 'polypeptide(L)'
;MLSDNDHSMSDPRAGQTTIHSNRPWGDIYMVVRNQKCSVDLTEVKPGERASLHSHSIRHELFHFLDDGGVLEIDGDLFYPKAHEEF
;
A
#
# COMPACT_ATOMS: atom_id res chain seq x y z
N MET A 1 1.94 -47.29 8.00
CA MET A 1 2.70 -46.11 8.43
C MET A 1 2.56 -45.08 7.33
N LEU A 2 1.70 -44.08 7.52
CA LEU A 2 1.67 -42.90 6.67
C LEU A 2 2.62 -41.91 7.34
N SER A 3 3.70 -41.54 6.64
CA SER A 3 4.61 -40.51 7.10
C SER A 3 3.88 -39.17 7.02
N ASP A 4 3.62 -38.58 8.18
CA ASP A 4 3.15 -37.20 8.29
C ASP A 4 4.18 -36.28 7.63
N ASN A 5 3.89 -35.86 6.41
CA ASN A 5 4.69 -34.87 5.72
C ASN A 5 4.33 -33.51 6.34
N ASP A 6 4.98 -33.20 7.46
CA ASP A 6 4.95 -31.90 8.12
C ASP A 6 5.51 -30.85 7.15
N HIS A 7 4.64 -30.37 6.25
CA HIS A 7 4.86 -29.13 5.54
C HIS A 7 4.71 -28.01 6.58
N SER A 8 5.75 -27.85 7.40
CA SER A 8 6.05 -26.58 8.03
C SER A 8 6.13 -25.57 6.89
N MET A 9 5.01 -24.90 6.61
CA MET A 9 4.93 -23.82 5.65
C MET A 9 5.79 -22.72 6.25
N SER A 10 7.08 -22.73 5.90
CA SER A 10 8.02 -21.68 6.22
C SER A 10 7.37 -20.34 5.90
N ASP A 11 7.52 -19.36 6.80
CA ASP A 11 6.96 -18.03 6.64
C ASP A 11 7.03 -17.56 5.17
N PRO A 12 5.89 -17.32 4.51
CA PRO A 12 5.85 -17.04 3.08
C PRO A 12 6.60 -15.76 2.70
N ARG A 13 6.94 -14.92 3.68
CA ARG A 13 7.74 -13.71 3.48
C ARG A 13 9.22 -14.01 3.24
N ALA A 14 9.70 -15.21 3.56
CA ALA A 14 11.10 -15.61 3.39
C ALA A 14 12.10 -14.59 3.98
N GLY A 15 11.78 -14.01 5.15
CA GLY A 15 12.60 -13.01 5.83
C GLY A 15 12.42 -11.57 5.35
N GLN A 16 11.53 -11.29 4.39
CA GLN A 16 11.17 -9.93 4.01
C GLN A 16 10.36 -9.26 5.13
N THR A 17 10.71 -8.02 5.45
CA THR A 17 10.07 -7.24 6.50
C THR A 17 9.29 -6.06 5.92
N THR A 18 8.10 -5.85 6.45
CA THR A 18 7.35 -4.62 6.22
C THR A 18 8.00 -3.47 6.96
N ILE A 19 8.21 -2.35 6.29
CA ILE A 19 8.70 -1.12 6.92
C ILE A 19 7.49 -0.25 7.26
N HIS A 20 7.32 0.06 8.54
CA HIS A 20 6.26 0.94 9.02
C HIS A 20 6.77 2.38 9.20
N SER A 21 6.01 3.33 8.68
CA SER A 21 6.27 4.76 8.79
C SER A 21 5.02 5.46 9.33
N ASN A 22 5.09 5.88 10.59
CA ASN A 22 4.04 6.67 11.23
C ASN A 22 4.14 8.15 10.83
N ARG A 23 3.01 8.74 10.43
CA ARG A 23 2.88 10.14 10.02
C ARG A 23 1.76 10.82 10.84
N PRO A 24 1.79 12.16 10.98
CA PRO A 24 0.69 12.88 11.64
C PRO A 24 -0.68 12.56 11.01
N TRP A 25 -0.72 12.48 9.68
CA TRP A 25 -1.93 12.25 8.88
C TRP A 25 -2.33 10.77 8.74
N GLY A 26 -1.50 9.81 9.17
CA GLY A 26 -1.76 8.39 8.91
C GLY A 26 -0.54 7.48 9.01
N ASP A 27 -0.69 6.25 8.53
CA ASP A 27 0.34 5.21 8.59
C ASP A 27 0.65 4.67 7.19
N ILE A 28 1.92 4.41 6.92
CA ILE A 28 2.37 3.75 5.68
C ILE A 28 3.09 2.44 6.05
N TYR A 29 2.66 1.34 5.45
CA TYR A 29 3.28 0.03 5.52
C TYR A 29 3.86 -0.33 4.15
N MET A 30 5.17 -0.18 3.97
CA MET A 30 5.85 -0.59 2.75
C MET A 30 6.10 -2.09 2.78
N VAL A 31 5.25 -2.84 2.05
CA VAL A 31 5.23 -4.32 2.05
C VAL A 31 6.14 -4.91 0.96
N VAL A 32 6.41 -4.16 -0.10
CA VAL A 32 7.43 -4.48 -1.10
C VAL A 32 8.27 -3.24 -1.33
N ARG A 33 9.61 -3.39 -1.33
CA ARG A 33 10.53 -2.27 -1.54
C ARG A 33 11.48 -2.54 -2.70
N ASN A 34 11.36 -1.74 -3.76
CA ASN A 34 12.29 -1.67 -4.89
C ASN A 34 12.72 -3.04 -5.45
N GLN A 35 11.80 -4.01 -5.50
CA GLN A 35 12.08 -5.28 -6.17
C GLN A 35 11.82 -5.10 -7.68
N LYS A 36 10.57 -5.25 -8.11
CA LYS A 36 10.10 -4.80 -9.44
C LYS A 36 9.32 -3.49 -9.36
N CYS A 37 8.59 -3.32 -8.28
CA CYS A 37 7.94 -2.09 -7.84
C CYS A 37 8.12 -1.97 -6.32
N SER A 38 7.64 -0.86 -5.76
CA SER A 38 7.33 -0.75 -4.34
C SER A 38 5.83 -0.79 -4.16
N VAL A 39 5.37 -1.36 -3.04
CA VAL A 39 3.96 -1.39 -2.67
C VAL A 39 3.85 -0.85 -1.26
N ASP A 40 3.12 0.25 -1.15
CA ASP A 40 2.81 0.91 0.11
C ASP A 40 1.32 0.70 0.41
N LEU A 41 1.03 0.09 1.56
CA LEU A 41 -0.32 0.07 2.12
C LEU A 41 -0.45 1.29 3.04
N THR A 42 -1.27 2.24 2.62
CA THR A 42 -1.41 3.53 3.29
C THR A 42 -2.79 3.68 3.90
N GLU A 43 -2.84 4.04 5.18
CA GLU A 43 -4.04 4.46 5.88
C GLU A 43 -3.96 5.96 6.12
N VAL A 44 -4.96 6.71 5.67
CA VAL A 44 -5.09 8.15 5.93
C VAL A 44 -6.20 8.35 6.94
N LYS A 45 -5.91 9.08 8.02
CA LYS A 45 -6.92 9.36 9.07
C LYS A 45 -8.06 10.21 8.49
N PRO A 46 -9.30 10.05 9.00
CA PRO A 46 -10.43 10.85 8.54
C PRO A 46 -10.15 12.36 8.65
N GLY A 47 -10.33 13.08 7.54
CA GLY A 47 -10.12 14.53 7.45
C GLY A 47 -8.67 14.99 7.29
N GLU A 48 -7.70 14.07 7.33
CA GLU A 48 -6.29 14.36 7.10
C GLU A 48 -5.91 14.19 5.62
N ARG A 49 -4.73 14.72 5.24
CA ARG A 49 -4.17 14.52 3.90
C ARG A 49 -2.66 14.31 3.93
N ALA A 50 -2.18 13.49 3.00
CA ALA A 50 -0.77 13.45 2.66
C ALA A 50 -0.35 14.73 1.90
N SER A 51 0.97 14.93 1.78
CA SER A 51 1.52 15.98 0.92
C SER A 51 1.38 15.61 -0.55
N LEU A 52 1.31 16.62 -1.42
CA LEU A 52 1.38 16.41 -2.87
C LEU A 52 2.81 16.00 -3.26
N HIS A 53 2.90 15.05 -4.17
CA HIS A 53 4.16 14.53 -4.67
C HIS A 53 4.12 14.42 -6.19
N SER A 54 5.28 14.50 -6.83
CA SER A 54 5.44 14.29 -8.26
C SER A 54 6.67 13.45 -8.55
N HIS A 55 6.59 12.64 -9.61
CA HIS A 55 7.62 11.67 -9.96
C HIS A 55 7.97 11.74 -11.45
N SER A 56 9.27 11.77 -11.75
CA SER A 56 9.78 11.79 -13.13
C SER A 56 10.31 10.43 -13.60
N ILE A 57 10.52 9.49 -12.68
CA ILE A 57 11.20 8.21 -12.95
C ILE A 57 10.30 6.99 -12.72
N ARG A 58 9.09 7.19 -12.21
CA ARG A 58 8.11 6.12 -11.95
C ARG A 58 6.70 6.65 -12.16
N HIS A 59 5.81 5.70 -12.44
CA HIS A 59 4.38 5.88 -12.36
C HIS A 59 3.87 5.27 -11.06
N GLU A 60 2.68 5.67 -10.65
CA GLU A 60 2.00 5.13 -9.48
C GLU A 60 0.64 4.58 -9.91
N LEU A 61 0.21 3.54 -9.21
CA LEU A 61 -1.13 2.95 -9.32
C LEU A 61 -1.75 3.08 -7.93
N PHE A 62 -2.92 3.69 -7.86
CA PHE A 62 -3.71 3.70 -6.64
C PHE A 62 -4.81 2.65 -6.76
N HIS A 63 -4.87 1.73 -5.80
CA HIS A 63 -5.99 0.80 -5.65
C HIS A 63 -6.64 1.06 -4.30
N PHE A 64 -7.88 1.54 -4.31
CA PHE A 64 -8.58 1.94 -3.09
C PHE A 64 -9.16 0.72 -2.38
N LEU A 65 -8.88 0.56 -1.09
CA LEU A 65 -9.30 -0.62 -0.32
C LEU A 65 -10.62 -0.41 0.42
N ASP A 66 -11.01 0.83 0.66
CA ASP A 66 -12.25 1.23 1.30
C ASP A 66 -12.84 2.50 0.66
N ASP A 67 -14.11 2.75 0.99
CA ASP A 67 -14.84 3.93 0.55
C ASP A 67 -14.44 5.17 1.38
N GLY A 68 -14.44 6.34 0.74
CA GLY A 68 -14.27 7.63 1.42
C GLY A 68 -12.91 8.29 1.19
N GLY A 69 -11.98 7.60 0.52
CA GLY A 69 -10.76 8.20 -0.01
C GLY A 69 -11.04 9.29 -1.05
N VAL A 70 -10.17 10.29 -1.09
CA VAL A 70 -10.18 11.37 -2.10
C VAL A 70 -8.79 11.43 -2.72
N LEU A 71 -8.73 11.39 -4.05
CA LEU A 71 -7.50 11.49 -4.80
C LEU A 71 -7.45 12.85 -5.52
N GLU A 72 -6.33 13.55 -5.38
CA GLU A 72 -6.07 14.82 -6.09
C GLU A 72 -4.96 14.60 -7.12
N ILE A 73 -5.25 14.81 -8.40
CA ILE A 73 -4.28 14.74 -9.50
C ILE A 73 -4.37 16.04 -10.29
N ASP A 74 -3.26 16.76 -10.39
CA ASP A 74 -3.15 18.03 -11.14
C ASP A 74 -4.25 19.07 -10.81
N GLY A 75 -4.76 19.04 -9.58
CA GLY A 75 -5.81 19.93 -9.07
C GLY A 75 -7.23 19.40 -9.24
N ASP A 76 -7.43 18.28 -9.95
CA ASP A 76 -8.71 17.60 -10.09
C ASP A 76 -8.92 16.61 -8.94
N LEU A 77 -10.13 16.61 -8.38
CA LEU A 77 -10.53 15.72 -7.29
C LEU A 77 -11.34 14.53 -7.81
N PHE A 78 -10.94 13.34 -7.39
CA PHE A 78 -11.60 12.08 -7.67
C PHE A 78 -12.06 11.44 -6.35
N TYR A 79 -13.23 10.79 -6.40
CA TYR A 79 -13.89 10.17 -5.23
C TYR A 79 -14.06 8.66 -5.46
N PRO A 80 -12.95 7.91 -5.49
CA PRO A 80 -12.97 6.49 -5.80
C PRO A 80 -13.79 5.67 -4.81
N LYS A 81 -14.37 4.59 -5.32
CA LYS A 81 -14.97 3.52 -4.52
C LYS A 81 -13.97 2.43 -4.20
N ALA A 82 -14.28 1.60 -3.21
CA ALA A 82 -13.50 0.41 -2.93
C ALA A 82 -13.31 -0.42 -4.20
N HIS A 83 -12.06 -0.80 -4.44
CA HIS A 83 -11.55 -1.52 -5.62
C HIS A 83 -11.51 -0.75 -6.94
N GLU A 84 -11.75 0.56 -6.94
CA GLU A 84 -11.41 1.40 -8.09
C GLU A 84 -9.90 1.69 -8.15
N GLU A 85 -9.43 1.91 -9.38
CA GLU A 85 -8.02 2.13 -9.69
C GLU A 85 -7.80 3.44 -10.46
N PHE A 86 -6.65 4.08 -10.20
CA PHE A 86 -6.19 5.29 -10.87
C PHE A 86 -4.70 5.20 -11.22
#